data_AF-A0A727RW06-F1
#
_entry.id   AF-A0A727RW06-F1
#
_cell.length_a   1.000
_cell.length_b   1.000
_cell.length_c   1.000
_cell.angle_alpha   90.00
_cell.angle_beta   90.00
_cell.angle_gamma   90.00
#
_symmetry.space_group_name_H-M   'P 1'
#
loop_
_entity.id
_entity.type
_entity.pdbx_description
1 polymer ?
#
loop_
_entity_poly.entity_id
_entity_poly.type
_entity_poly.pdbx_seq_one_letter_code
_entity_poly.pdbx_strand_id
1 'polypeptide(L)'
;IESVSPDIYTRYFLAAGAIGALYKMNASISGAEVGCQGEVGVACSMAAAGLAELLGASPEQVCVAAEIGMEHNLGLTCDPVAGQVQVPCIERNAIASVKAINAARMAMRRTSAPRVSLDKVIETMYETGKDMNAKYRETSRGGLAIKVQCD
;
A
#
# COMPACT_ATOMS: atom_id res chain seq x y z
N ILE A 1 -22.87 -3.41 -16.92
CA ILE A 1 -21.98 -3.68 -15.76
C ILE A 1 -22.34 -5.08 -15.29
N GLU A 2 -21.40 -6.01 -15.31
CA GLU A 2 -21.62 -7.36 -14.82
C GLU A 2 -21.65 -7.36 -13.28
N SER A 3 -22.49 -8.19 -12.67
CA SER A 3 -22.55 -8.27 -11.20
C SER A 3 -21.34 -9.00 -10.65
N VAL A 4 -20.75 -8.48 -9.58
CA VAL A 4 -19.66 -9.15 -8.86
C VAL A 4 -20.22 -10.38 -8.15
N SER A 5 -19.82 -11.57 -8.61
CA SER A 5 -20.23 -12.84 -8.01
C SER A 5 -19.40 -13.18 -6.77
N PRO A 6 -19.85 -14.14 -5.95
CA PRO A 6 -19.08 -14.66 -4.83
C PRO A 6 -17.67 -15.15 -5.18
N ASP A 7 -17.52 -15.82 -6.32
CA ASP A 7 -16.23 -16.28 -6.81
C ASP A 7 -15.30 -15.11 -7.12
N ILE A 8 -15.81 -14.05 -7.77
CA ILE A 8 -15.04 -12.87 -8.14
C ILE A 8 -14.48 -12.16 -6.90
N TYR A 9 -15.32 -11.79 -5.93
CA TYR A 9 -14.79 -11.11 -4.74
C TYR A 9 -13.91 -12.03 -3.89
N THR A 10 -14.16 -13.34 -3.89
CA THR A 10 -13.31 -14.31 -3.17
C THR A 10 -11.90 -14.33 -3.74
N ARG A 11 -11.74 -14.42 -5.07
CA ARG A 11 -10.42 -14.35 -5.72
C ARG A 11 -9.70 -13.05 -5.42
N TYR A 12 -10.42 -11.92 -5.49
CA TYR A 12 -9.86 -10.61 -5.12
C TYR A 12 -9.31 -10.60 -3.70
N PHE A 13 -10.12 -11.02 -2.71
CA PHE A 13 -9.72 -11.01 -1.31
C PHE A 13 -8.63 -12.03 -0.98
N LEU A 14 -8.57 -13.17 -1.68
CA LEU A 14 -7.49 -14.15 -1.51
C LEU A 14 -6.16 -13.61 -2.02
N ALA A 15 -6.11 -13.01 -3.21
CA ALA A 15 -4.90 -12.40 -3.75
C ALA A 15 -4.45 -11.20 -2.90
N ALA A 16 -5.38 -10.32 -2.53
CA ALA A 16 -5.11 -9.20 -1.64
C ALA A 16 -4.59 -9.68 -0.28
N GLY A 17 -5.22 -10.70 0.31
CA GLY A 17 -4.85 -11.28 1.59
C GLY A 17 -3.46 -11.92 1.58
N ALA A 18 -3.10 -12.62 0.49
CA ALA A 18 -1.77 -13.19 0.32
C ALA A 18 -0.68 -12.12 0.32
N ILE A 19 -0.88 -11.02 -0.41
CA ILE A 19 0.04 -9.87 -0.41
C ILE A 19 0.13 -9.22 0.98
N GLY A 20 -1.00 -9.04 1.66
CA GLY A 20 -1.03 -8.52 3.03
C GLY A 20 -0.23 -9.39 4.00
N ALA A 21 -0.32 -10.71 3.86
CA ALA A 21 0.45 -11.66 4.66
C ALA A 21 1.96 -11.52 4.43
N LEU A 22 2.42 -11.31 3.18
CA LEU A 22 3.84 -11.09 2.88
C LEU A 22 4.41 -9.86 3.59
N TYR A 23 3.68 -8.73 3.59
CA TYR A 23 4.09 -7.53 4.34
C TYR A 23 4.10 -7.79 5.85
N LYS A 24 3.08 -8.47 6.39
CA LYS A 24 3.01 -8.74 7.83
C LYS A 24 4.11 -9.70 8.30
N MET A 25 4.48 -10.69 7.49
CA MET A 25 5.49 -11.68 7.84
C MET A 25 6.91 -11.14 7.76
N ASN A 26 7.20 -10.30 6.76
CA ASN A 26 8.57 -9.87 6.46
C ASN A 26 8.86 -8.40 6.86
N ALA A 27 7.85 -7.66 7.28
CA ALA A 27 7.96 -6.26 7.69
C ALA A 27 6.92 -5.92 8.78
N SER A 28 6.13 -4.86 8.57
CA SER A 28 5.02 -4.48 9.43
C SER A 28 3.90 -3.83 8.62
N ILE A 29 2.69 -3.88 9.18
CA ILE A 29 1.50 -3.18 8.67
C ILE A 29 1.02 -2.06 9.62
N SER A 30 1.82 -1.73 10.64
CA SER A 30 1.46 -0.74 11.65
C SER A 30 2.02 0.64 11.31
N GLY A 31 1.15 1.66 11.29
CA GLY A 31 1.55 3.07 11.15
C GLY A 31 2.54 3.52 12.23
N ALA A 32 2.43 2.96 13.44
CA ALA A 32 3.34 3.23 14.55
C ALA A 32 4.76 2.65 14.35
N GLU A 33 4.92 1.58 13.57
CA GLU A 33 6.21 0.92 13.35
C GLU A 33 6.90 1.41 12.08
N VAL A 34 6.16 1.55 10.99
CA VAL A 34 6.73 1.82 9.66
C VAL A 34 6.11 3.03 8.94
N GLY A 35 5.23 3.78 9.59
CA GLY A 35 4.51 4.89 8.97
C GLY A 35 3.36 4.43 8.06
N CYS A 36 2.73 5.37 7.37
CA CYS A 36 1.51 5.14 6.59
C CYS A 36 1.75 4.28 5.34
N GLN A 37 3.01 4.10 4.93
CA GLN A 37 3.38 3.07 3.94
C GLN A 37 2.96 1.66 4.41
N GLY A 38 2.99 1.37 5.71
CA GLY A 38 2.53 0.09 6.28
C GLY A 38 1.01 -0.07 6.28
N GLU A 39 0.26 1.01 6.07
CA GLU A 39 -1.20 1.01 6.16
C GLU A 39 -1.80 1.26 4.77
N VAL A 40 -1.78 2.51 4.32
CA VAL A 40 -2.31 2.91 3.02
C VAL A 40 -1.45 2.35 1.89
N GLY A 41 -0.12 2.28 2.07
CA GLY A 41 0.78 1.68 1.08
C GLY A 41 0.50 0.18 0.91
N VAL A 42 0.35 -0.55 2.01
CA VAL A 42 0.00 -1.98 2.00
C VAL A 42 -1.39 -2.17 1.40
N ALA A 43 -2.39 -1.38 1.77
CA ALA A 43 -3.73 -1.44 1.18
C ALA A 43 -3.70 -1.19 -0.34
N CYS A 44 -2.90 -0.23 -0.81
CA CYS A 44 -2.69 0.04 -2.24
C CYS A 44 -2.10 -1.18 -2.96
N SER A 45 -1.08 -1.80 -2.38
CA SER A 45 -0.42 -2.99 -2.90
C SER A 45 -1.37 -4.20 -2.96
N MET A 46 -2.11 -4.45 -1.87
CA MET A 46 -3.14 -5.49 -1.79
C MET A 46 -4.23 -5.32 -2.83
N ALA A 47 -4.75 -4.10 -3.00
CA ALA A 47 -5.79 -3.81 -3.98
C ALA A 47 -5.29 -3.94 -5.42
N ALA A 48 -4.04 -3.54 -5.70
CA ALA A 48 -3.43 -3.70 -7.01
C ALA A 48 -3.32 -5.18 -7.41
N ALA A 49 -2.87 -6.03 -6.47
CA ALA A 49 -2.80 -7.47 -6.67
C ALA A 49 -4.17 -8.13 -6.85
N GLY A 50 -5.13 -7.79 -5.99
CA GLY A 50 -6.50 -8.27 -6.11
C GLY A 50 -7.11 -7.92 -7.47
N LEU A 51 -6.92 -6.68 -7.94
CA LEU A 51 -7.41 -6.28 -9.26
C LEU A 51 -6.66 -6.97 -10.40
N ALA A 52 -5.34 -7.15 -10.31
CA ALA A 52 -4.58 -7.89 -11.31
C ALA A 52 -5.05 -9.35 -11.45
N GLU A 53 -5.32 -10.01 -10.33
CA GLU A 53 -5.91 -11.36 -10.28
C GLU A 53 -7.25 -11.42 -11.05
N LEU A 54 -8.13 -10.44 -10.83
CA LEU A 54 -9.40 -10.35 -11.55
C LEU A 54 -9.24 -10.07 -13.05
N LEU A 55 -8.14 -9.43 -13.46
CA LEU A 55 -7.82 -9.17 -14.86
C LEU A 55 -7.14 -10.37 -15.54
N GLY A 56 -6.96 -11.49 -14.85
CA GLY A 56 -6.35 -12.70 -15.39
C GLY A 56 -4.82 -12.67 -15.43
N ALA A 57 -4.19 -11.90 -14.53
CA ALA A 57 -2.74 -11.88 -14.35
C ALA A 57 -2.19 -13.26 -13.97
N SER A 58 -0.93 -13.56 -14.36
CA SER A 58 -0.17 -14.64 -13.74
C SER A 58 0.21 -14.29 -12.29
N PRO A 59 0.56 -15.27 -11.44
CA PRO A 59 1.05 -15.00 -10.08
C PRO A 59 2.22 -14.01 -10.05
N GLU A 60 3.13 -14.07 -11.02
CA GLU A 60 4.23 -13.13 -11.14
C GLU A 60 3.74 -11.72 -11.44
N GLN A 61 2.75 -11.57 -12.33
CA GLN A 61 2.15 -10.27 -12.64
C GLN A 61 1.35 -9.70 -11.45
N VAL A 62 0.71 -10.54 -10.65
CA VAL A 62 0.08 -10.14 -9.38
C VAL A 62 1.12 -9.55 -8.43
N CYS A 63 2.28 -10.19 -8.28
CA CYS A 63 3.39 -9.66 -7.49
C CYS A 63 3.95 -8.36 -8.08
N VAL A 64 4.03 -8.21 -9.40
CA VAL A 64 4.43 -6.95 -10.06
C VAL A 64 3.41 -5.82 -9.79
N ALA A 65 2.11 -6.12 -9.80
CA ALA A 65 1.08 -5.13 -9.46
C ALA A 65 1.20 -4.67 -8.00
N ALA A 66 1.41 -5.62 -7.08
CA ALA A 66 1.67 -5.33 -5.67
C ALA A 66 2.93 -4.47 -5.49
N GLU A 67 4.01 -4.81 -6.18
CA GLU A 67 5.30 -4.13 -6.17
C GLU A 67 5.14 -2.65 -6.55
N ILE A 68 4.59 -2.37 -7.74
CA ILE A 68 4.32 -0.99 -8.20
C ILE A 68 3.42 -0.25 -7.20
N GLY A 69 2.40 -0.92 -6.66
CA GLY A 69 1.47 -0.35 -5.69
C GLY A 69 2.17 0.13 -4.42
N MET A 70 3.16 -0.61 -3.92
CA MET A 70 3.93 -0.21 -2.75
C MET A 70 5.07 0.75 -3.06
N GLU A 71 5.76 0.58 -4.19
CA GLU A 71 6.86 1.46 -4.62
C GLU A 71 6.44 2.94 -4.58
N HIS A 72 5.24 3.24 -5.06
CA HIS A 72 4.66 4.59 -5.04
C HIS A 72 4.20 5.10 -3.67
N ASN A 73 4.40 4.34 -2.60
CA ASN A 73 4.08 4.70 -1.22
C ASN A 73 5.27 4.56 -0.26
N LEU A 74 6.44 4.11 -0.72
CA LEU A 74 7.65 4.02 0.09
C LEU A 74 8.01 5.39 0.70
N GLY A 75 8.35 5.38 1.99
CA GLY A 75 8.70 6.57 2.77
C GLY A 75 7.51 7.37 3.31
N LEU A 76 6.26 6.93 3.08
CA LEU A 76 5.09 7.66 3.54
C LEU A 76 4.97 7.64 5.07
N THR A 77 5.14 8.80 5.70
CA THR A 77 5.04 9.01 7.15
C THR A 77 3.58 9.00 7.63
N CYS A 78 3.35 8.77 8.92
CA CYS A 78 2.01 8.80 9.54
C CYS A 78 1.96 9.87 10.63
N ASP A 79 1.61 11.11 10.27
CA ASP A 79 1.47 12.20 11.23
C ASP A 79 0.36 13.15 10.75
N PRO A 80 -0.91 12.78 10.97
CA PRO A 80 -2.06 13.50 10.45
C PRO A 80 -2.39 14.75 11.28
N VAL A 81 -3.11 15.70 10.69
CA VAL A 81 -3.52 16.96 11.32
C VAL A 81 -4.21 16.71 12.66
N ALA A 82 -3.73 17.35 13.72
CA ALA A 82 -4.20 17.18 15.09
C ALA A 82 -4.32 15.72 15.58
N GLY A 83 -3.59 14.79 14.96
CA GLY A 83 -3.68 13.36 15.25
C GLY A 83 -4.98 12.68 14.78
N GLN A 84 -5.77 13.35 13.94
CA GLN A 84 -7.07 12.85 13.50
C GLN A 84 -6.98 12.04 12.21
N VAL A 85 -7.78 10.98 12.08
CA VAL A 85 -7.85 10.16 10.86
C VAL A 85 -8.72 10.84 9.79
N GLN A 86 -8.35 12.06 9.41
CA GLN A 86 -9.05 12.88 8.43
C GLN A 86 -8.07 13.37 7.38
N VAL A 87 -7.21 14.33 7.74
CA VAL A 87 -6.21 14.92 6.84
C VAL A 87 -4.82 14.44 7.24
N PRO A 88 -4.03 13.81 6.36
CA PRO A 88 -4.30 13.55 4.93
C PRO A 88 -4.90 12.16 4.65
N CYS A 89 -5.44 11.48 5.66
CA CYS A 89 -5.85 10.07 5.56
C CYS A 89 -6.92 9.81 4.48
N ILE A 90 -7.88 10.73 4.33
CA ILE A 90 -8.97 10.63 3.35
C ILE A 90 -8.41 10.71 1.93
N GLU A 91 -7.67 11.78 1.60
CA GLU A 91 -7.10 11.95 0.27
C GLU A 91 -6.02 10.92 -0.04
N ARG A 92 -5.30 10.41 0.97
CA ARG A 92 -4.38 9.28 0.81
C ARG A 92 -5.11 8.03 0.31
N ASN A 93 -6.27 7.69 0.87
CA ASN A 93 -7.07 6.55 0.39
C ASN A 93 -7.59 6.76 -1.04
N ALA A 94 -8.06 7.97 -1.35
CA ALA A 94 -8.52 8.30 -2.70
C ALA A 94 -7.39 8.15 -3.74
N ILE A 95 -6.22 8.72 -3.46
CA ILE A 95 -5.05 8.64 -4.35
C ILE A 95 -4.53 7.20 -4.43
N ALA A 96 -4.46 6.48 -3.31
CA ALA A 96 -4.02 5.08 -3.27
C ALA A 96 -4.93 4.16 -4.09
N SER A 97 -6.25 4.38 -4.07
CA SER A 97 -7.19 3.61 -4.88
C SER A 97 -6.91 3.78 -6.39
N VAL A 98 -6.60 5.00 -6.83
CA VAL A 98 -6.21 5.28 -8.22
C VAL A 98 -4.84 4.66 -8.56
N LYS A 99 -3.87 4.75 -7.65
CA LYS A 99 -2.56 4.10 -7.79
C LYS A 99 -2.71 2.59 -7.96
N ALA A 100 -3.57 1.93 -7.16
CA ALA A 100 -3.80 0.49 -7.26
C ALA A 100 -4.34 0.07 -8.63
N ILE A 101 -5.31 0.82 -9.18
CA ILE A 101 -5.84 0.58 -10.53
C ILE A 101 -4.75 0.73 -11.59
N ASN A 102 -3.95 1.79 -11.49
CA ASN A 102 -2.86 2.04 -12.44
C ASN A 102 -1.75 1.00 -12.32
N ALA A 103 -1.38 0.58 -11.11
CA ALA A 103 -0.39 -0.46 -10.85
C ALA A 103 -0.80 -1.80 -11.49
N ALA A 104 -2.06 -2.23 -11.31
CA ALA A 104 -2.58 -3.42 -11.98
C ALA A 104 -2.51 -3.30 -13.50
N ARG A 105 -2.93 -2.16 -14.07
CA ARG A 105 -2.84 -1.91 -15.53
C ARG A 105 -1.39 -1.91 -16.04
N MET A 106 -0.46 -1.35 -15.29
CA MET A 106 0.97 -1.33 -15.63
C MET A 106 1.55 -2.74 -15.62
N ALA A 107 1.25 -3.54 -14.59
CA ALA A 107 1.69 -4.93 -14.51
C ALA A 107 1.16 -5.78 -15.68
N MET A 108 -0.11 -5.61 -16.04
CA MET A 108 -0.73 -6.34 -17.17
C MET A 108 -0.13 -5.97 -18.53
N ARG A 109 0.33 -4.73 -18.71
CA ARG A 109 0.88 -4.21 -19.97
C ARG A 109 2.40 -4.29 -20.05
N ARG A 110 3.07 -4.67 -18.96
CA ARG A 110 4.52 -4.72 -18.90
C ARG A 110 5.05 -5.84 -19.80
N THR A 111 5.93 -5.49 -20.73
CA THR A 111 6.62 -6.44 -21.63
C THR A 111 8.07 -6.71 -21.23
N SER A 112 8.61 -5.92 -20.30
CA SER A 112 9.96 -6.11 -19.75
C SER A 112 9.92 -6.87 -18.43
N ALA A 113 11.03 -7.50 -18.07
CA ALA A 113 11.20 -7.96 -16.69
C ALA A 113 11.16 -6.77 -15.71
N PRO A 114 10.53 -6.93 -14.53
CA PRO A 114 10.62 -5.93 -13.47
C PRO A 114 12.06 -5.84 -12.96
N ARG A 115 12.55 -4.62 -12.73
CA ARG A 115 13.90 -4.39 -12.20
C ARG A 115 13.97 -4.61 -10.69
N VAL A 116 12.87 -4.32 -10.01
CA VAL A 116 12.67 -4.44 -8.57
C VAL A 116 11.64 -5.55 -8.34
N SER A 117 11.91 -6.45 -7.40
CA SER A 117 10.96 -7.50 -6.99
C SER A 117 10.15 -7.04 -5.80
N LEU A 118 8.98 -7.65 -5.58
CA LEU A 118 8.14 -7.39 -4.41
C LEU A 118 8.93 -7.58 -3.10
N ASP A 119 9.76 -8.62 -2.99
CA ASP A 119 10.59 -8.86 -1.80
C ASP A 119 11.51 -7.68 -1.48
N LYS A 120 12.18 -7.12 -2.50
CA LYS A 120 13.05 -5.95 -2.33
C LYS A 120 12.27 -4.71 -1.90
N VAL A 121 11.05 -4.55 -2.41
CA VAL A 121 10.17 -3.45 -2.00
C VAL A 121 9.72 -3.63 -0.55
N ILE A 122 9.38 -4.85 -0.11
CA ILE A 122 9.03 -5.15 1.28
C ILE A 122 10.21 -4.88 2.22
N GLU A 123 11.41 -5.34 1.86
CA GLU A 123 12.65 -5.09 2.59
C GLU A 123 12.92 -3.58 2.70
N THR A 124 12.86 -2.86 1.58
CA THR A 124 13.06 -1.41 1.52
C THR A 124 12.03 -0.67 2.39
N MET A 125 10.76 -1.10 2.36
CA MET A 125 9.70 -0.53 3.21
C MET A 125 10.05 -0.69 4.69
N TYR A 126 10.52 -1.88 5.10
CA TYR A 126 10.86 -2.16 6.48
C TYR A 126 12.07 -1.36 6.96
N GLU A 127 13.13 -1.30 6.16
CA GLU A 127 14.33 -0.50 6.44
C GLU A 127 13.97 0.99 6.54
N THR A 128 13.23 1.51 5.57
CA THR A 128 12.75 2.92 5.58
C THR A 128 11.90 3.20 6.83
N GLY A 129 11.06 2.25 7.24
CA GLY A 129 10.26 2.36 8.46
C GLY A 129 11.11 2.41 9.73
N LYS A 130 12.16 1.58 9.81
CA LYS A 130 13.13 1.60 10.91
C LYS A 130 13.87 2.93 11.00
N ASP A 131 14.27 3.47 9.86
CA ASP A 131 15.00 4.74 9.77
C ASP A 131 14.09 5.95 10.01
N MET A 132 12.77 5.78 9.85
CA MET A 132 11.80 6.83 10.12
C MET A 132 11.86 7.25 11.59
N ASN A 133 12.14 8.53 11.84
CA ASN A 133 12.13 9.07 13.19
C ASN A 133 10.75 8.82 13.85
N ALA A 134 10.74 8.37 15.10
CA ALA A 134 9.53 8.01 15.84
C ALA A 134 8.45 9.10 15.81
N LYS A 135 8.82 10.39 15.76
CA LYS A 135 7.86 11.52 15.70
C LYS A 135 7.11 11.66 14.38
N TYR A 136 7.55 10.98 13.32
CA TYR A 136 6.89 10.96 12.00
C TYR A 136 6.14 9.65 11.73
N ARG A 137 6.12 8.75 12.71
CA ARG A 137 5.21 7.61 12.78
C ARG A 137 3.95 8.04 13.53
N GLU A 138 2.97 7.14 13.63
CA GLU A 138 1.64 7.35 14.23
C GLU A 138 1.70 7.70 15.74
N THR A 139 2.22 8.89 16.05
CA THR A 139 2.48 9.39 17.39
C THR A 139 1.89 10.78 17.60
N SER A 140 1.57 11.50 16.52
CA SER A 140 1.05 12.88 16.54
C SER A 140 2.00 13.87 17.20
N ARG A 141 3.31 13.59 17.15
CA ARG A 141 4.38 14.39 17.78
C ARG A 141 5.21 15.19 16.78
N GLY A 142 4.87 15.14 15.50
CA GLY A 142 5.66 15.74 14.43
C GLY A 142 4.81 16.48 13.40
N GLY A 143 5.36 16.54 12.18
CA GLY A 143 4.69 16.89 10.91
C GLY A 143 3.48 17.82 10.98
N LEU A 144 2.37 17.40 10.38
CA LEU A 144 1.13 18.17 10.33
C LEU A 144 0.40 18.16 11.67
N ALA A 145 0.59 17.11 12.49
CA ALA A 145 -0.13 16.95 13.75
C ALA A 145 0.08 18.12 14.70
N ILE A 146 1.30 18.66 14.75
CA ILE A 146 1.64 19.78 15.64
C ILE A 146 1.64 21.14 14.92
N LYS A 147 1.61 21.15 13.58
CA LYS A 147 1.71 22.38 12.78
C LYS A 147 0.35 22.98 12.43
N VAL A 148 -0.69 22.16 12.36
CA VAL A 148 -2.05 22.59 12.07
C VAL A 148 -2.91 22.23 13.27
N GLN A 149 -3.44 23.25 13.95
CA GLN A 149 -4.42 23.08 15.03
C GLN A 149 -5.82 23.15 14.41
N CYS A 150 -6.73 22.31 14.90
CA CYS A 150 -8.15 22.38 14.53
C CYS A 150 -8.85 23.35 15.49
N ASP A 151 -9.54 24.34 14.93
CA ASP A 151 -10.45 25.23 15.66
C ASP A 151 -11.77 24.51 16.01
#